data_AF-A0A1W1YTG2-F1
#
_entry.id   AF-A0A1W1YTG2-F1
#
_cell.length_a   1.000
_cell.length_b   1.000
_cell.length_c   1.000
_cell.angle_alpha   90.00
_cell.angle_beta   90.00
_cell.angle_gamma   90.00
#
_symmetry.space_group_name_H-M   'P 1'
#
loop_
_entity.id
_entity.type
_entity.pdbx_description
1 polymer ?
#
loop_
_entity_poly.entity_id
_entity_poly.type
_entity_poly.pdbx_seq_one_letter_code
_entity_poly.pdbx_strand_id
1 'polypeptide(L)'
;MKRIVYKDKLVEITQDTILFRHYYFPLGDKQIDISNIKKLETLKPTLMSGKWRIHGTGDFTTWFPWDSGRPKRDMIFRITLHKGWCRIGFTVEDSAAVTAIFEKWKLISK
;
A
#
# COMPACT_ATOMS: atom_id res chain seq x y z
N MET A 1 -12.60 -14.49 13.88
CA MET A 1 -12.56 -13.11 13.33
C MET A 1 -11.11 -12.67 13.27
N LYS A 2 -10.64 -12.16 12.11
CA LYS A 2 -9.26 -11.63 12.02
C LYS A 2 -9.18 -10.30 12.78
N ARG A 3 -8.14 -10.12 13.59
CA ARG A 3 -7.94 -8.89 14.37
C ARG A 3 -7.44 -7.79 13.44
N ILE A 4 -8.25 -6.75 13.25
CA ILE A 4 -7.86 -5.53 12.53
C ILE A 4 -6.87 -4.76 13.41
N VAL A 5 -5.72 -4.40 12.85
CA VAL A 5 -4.70 -3.58 13.53
C VAL A 5 -4.69 -2.14 13.02
N TYR A 6 -5.15 -1.92 11.78
CA TYR A 6 -5.31 -0.60 11.20
C TYR A 6 -6.39 -0.62 10.13
N LYS A 7 -7.17 0.45 10.03
CA LYS A 7 -8.19 0.62 8.99
C LYS A 7 -8.44 2.09 8.72
N ASP A 8 -8.50 2.43 7.45
CA ASP A 8 -8.95 3.73 6.97
C ASP A 8 -9.83 3.54 5.71
N LYS A 9 -10.06 4.63 4.97
CA LYS A 9 -10.85 4.63 3.73
C LYS A 9 -10.17 3.95 2.54
N LEU A 10 -8.85 3.72 2.60
CA LEU A 10 -8.02 3.19 1.53
C LEU A 10 -7.61 1.74 1.78
N VAL A 11 -7.37 1.37 3.04
CA VAL A 11 -6.84 0.06 3.41
C VAL A 11 -7.46 -0.50 4.69
N GLU A 12 -7.40 -1.82 4.82
CA GLU A 12 -7.63 -2.54 6.07
C GLU A 12 -6.50 -3.55 6.27
N ILE A 13 -5.80 -3.43 7.39
CA ILE A 13 -4.65 -4.25 7.73
C ILE A 13 -5.03 -5.13 8.93
N THR A 14 -4.87 -6.44 8.75
CA THR A 14 -4.96 -7.44 9.81
C THR A 14 -3.59 -8.04 10.07
N GLN A 15 -3.47 -8.92 11.06
CA GLN A 15 -2.20 -9.63 11.31
C GLN A 15 -1.75 -10.53 10.14
N ASP A 16 -2.67 -10.93 9.27
CA ASP A 16 -2.38 -11.88 8.19
C ASP A 16 -2.49 -11.26 6.79
N THR A 17 -3.26 -10.17 6.65
CA THR A 17 -3.66 -9.65 5.33
C THR A 17 -3.67 -8.13 5.25
N ILE A 18 -3.49 -7.63 4.05
CA ILE A 18 -3.75 -6.23 3.68
C ILE A 18 -4.83 -6.22 2.60
N LEU A 19 -5.94 -5.53 2.87
CA LEU A 19 -6.98 -5.23 1.90
C LEU A 19 -6.76 -3.81 1.38
N PHE A 20 -6.64 -3.67 0.06
CA PHE A 20 -6.61 -2.39 -0.64
C PHE A 20 -7.98 -2.12 -1.24
N ARG A 21 -8.61 -1.03 -0.83
CA ARG A 21 -9.89 -0.57 -1.36
C ARG A 21 -9.68 0.10 -2.71
N HIS A 22 -10.65 -0.02 -3.60
CA HIS A 22 -10.62 0.62 -4.92
C HIS A 22 -9.34 0.29 -5.72
N TYR A 23 -8.90 -0.96 -5.63
CA TYR A 23 -7.70 -1.44 -6.31
C TYR A 23 -7.93 -1.58 -7.82
N TYR A 24 -9.01 -2.24 -8.21
CA TYR A 24 -9.36 -2.49 -9.60
C TYR A 24 -10.26 -1.37 -10.14
N PHE A 25 -10.07 -1.02 -11.41
CA PHE A 25 -10.95 -0.10 -12.14
C PHE A 25 -11.93 -0.91 -13.01
N PRO A 26 -13.24 -0.59 -13.02
CA PRO A 26 -13.88 0.56 -12.36
C PRO A 26 -14.24 0.34 -10.88
N LEU A 27 -14.36 -0.90 -10.42
CA LEU A 27 -14.67 -1.25 -9.03
C LEU A 27 -13.95 -2.54 -8.64
N GLY A 28 -13.54 -2.65 -7.38
CA GLY A 28 -13.03 -3.88 -6.80
C GLY A 28 -11.87 -3.66 -5.85
N ASP A 29 -11.88 -4.44 -4.77
CA ASP A 29 -10.82 -4.44 -3.77
C ASP A 29 -9.83 -5.57 -4.05
N LYS A 30 -8.61 -5.43 -3.53
CA LYS A 30 -7.61 -6.49 -3.60
C LYS A 30 -7.10 -6.81 -2.21
N GLN A 31 -7.20 -8.08 -1.84
CA GLN A 31 -6.57 -8.58 -0.63
C GLN A 31 -5.27 -9.31 -0.99
N ILE A 32 -4.24 -9.11 -0.17
CA ILE A 32 -3.01 -9.90 -0.21
C ILE A 32 -2.71 -10.45 1.19
N ASP A 33 -2.00 -11.58 1.24
CA ASP A 33 -1.45 -12.11 2.47
C ASP A 33 -0.10 -11.43 2.77
N ILE A 34 0.15 -11.14 4.04
CA ILE A 34 1.42 -10.56 4.51
C ILE A 34 2.59 -11.52 4.21
N SER A 35 2.37 -12.83 4.28
CA SER A 35 3.36 -13.86 3.93
C SER A 35 3.78 -13.83 2.45
N ASN A 36 3.00 -13.20 1.57
CA ASN A 36 3.34 -13.04 0.16
C ASN A 36 4.17 -11.76 -0.10
N ILE A 37 4.42 -10.93 0.91
CA ILE A 37 5.24 -9.71 0.78
C ILE A 37 6.72 -10.11 0.80
N LYS A 38 7.39 -9.92 -0.34
CA LYS A 38 8.85 -10.12 -0.47
C LYS A 38 9.64 -8.92 0.05
N LYS A 39 9.15 -7.71 -0.21
CA LYS A 39 9.79 -6.46 0.20
C LYS A 39 8.73 -5.39 0.40
N LEU A 40 8.87 -4.62 1.48
CA LEU A 40 8.07 -3.42 1.74
C LEU A 40 9.00 -2.23 1.90
N GLU A 41 8.75 -1.17 1.14
CA GLU A 41 9.57 0.05 1.12
C GLU A 41 8.70 1.27 1.44
N THR A 42 9.28 2.23 2.15
CA THR A 42 8.71 3.57 2.35
C THR A 42 9.41 4.58 1.46
N LEU A 43 8.65 5.36 0.71
CA LEU A 43 9.14 6.35 -0.23
C LEU A 43 8.58 7.72 0.10
N LYS A 44 9.41 8.77 -0.05
CA LYS A 44 8.92 10.15 -0.01
C LYS A 44 7.99 10.40 -1.21
N PRO A 45 6.84 11.10 -1.05
CA PRO A 45 5.96 11.45 -2.14
C PRO A 45 6.60 12.49 -3.06
N THR A 46 7.01 12.05 -4.24
CA THR A 46 7.60 12.86 -5.32
C THR A 46 6.90 12.53 -6.64
N LEU A 47 7.17 13.29 -7.70
CA LEU A 47 6.67 12.95 -9.04
C LEU A 47 7.10 11.52 -9.44
N MET A 48 8.36 11.16 -9.17
CA MET A 48 8.93 9.86 -9.52
C MET A 48 8.35 8.69 -8.72
N SER A 49 7.99 8.91 -7.46
CA SER A 49 7.39 7.87 -6.60
C SER A 49 5.87 7.80 -6.72
N GLY A 50 5.24 8.65 -7.54
CA GLY A 50 3.81 8.57 -7.84
C GLY A 50 2.90 9.51 -7.02
N LYS A 51 3.41 10.63 -6.49
CA LYS A 51 2.62 11.62 -5.70
C LYS A 51 1.30 12.04 -6.37
N TRP A 52 1.29 12.16 -7.70
CA TRP A 52 0.11 12.58 -8.48
C TRP A 52 -0.59 11.42 -9.20
N ARG A 53 -0.13 10.18 -9.02
CA ARG A 53 -0.78 9.01 -9.61
C ARG A 53 -2.06 8.78 -8.84
N ILE A 54 -3.24 9.16 -9.31
CA ILE A 54 -4.47 8.93 -8.53
C ILE A 54 -4.88 7.46 -8.54
N HIS A 55 -4.68 6.77 -9.66
CA HIS A 55 -4.97 5.34 -9.84
C HIS A 55 -4.10 4.74 -10.96
N GLY A 56 -3.95 3.42 -10.94
CA GLY A 56 -3.31 2.65 -12.01
C GLY A 56 -1.80 2.74 -11.96
N THR A 57 -1.16 2.53 -13.12
CA THR A 57 0.29 2.55 -13.25
C THR A 57 0.77 3.76 -14.06
N GLY A 58 1.99 4.21 -13.79
CA GLY A 58 2.68 5.23 -14.59
C GLY A 58 4.04 4.78 -15.13
N ASP A 59 4.62 3.74 -14.52
CA ASP A 59 5.92 3.15 -14.85
C ASP A 59 5.78 1.72 -15.38
N PHE A 60 4.54 1.26 -15.61
CA PHE A 60 4.12 -0.11 -15.91
C PHE A 60 4.45 -1.16 -14.83
N THR A 61 5.32 -0.87 -13.87
CA THR A 61 5.75 -1.86 -12.86
C THR A 61 5.04 -1.72 -11.52
N THR A 62 4.50 -0.55 -11.21
CA THR A 62 3.85 -0.25 -9.94
C THR A 62 2.39 0.14 -10.19
N TRP A 63 1.46 -0.65 -9.66
CA TRP A 63 0.04 -0.36 -9.68
C TRP A 63 -0.38 0.33 -8.40
N PHE A 64 -1.18 1.38 -8.53
CA PHE A 64 -1.74 2.07 -7.39
C PHE A 64 -3.27 1.97 -7.32
N PRO A 65 -3.84 1.63 -6.14
CA PRO A 65 -5.25 1.80 -5.86
C PRO A 65 -5.67 3.27 -5.94
N TRP A 66 -6.98 3.51 -6.05
CA TRP A 66 -7.51 4.85 -6.19
C TRP A 66 -7.38 5.61 -4.87
N ASP A 67 -6.70 6.76 -4.90
CA ASP A 67 -6.64 7.71 -3.77
C ASP A 67 -6.68 9.13 -4.32
N SER A 68 -7.85 9.77 -4.28
CA SER A 68 -8.01 11.18 -4.68
C SER A 68 -7.24 12.14 -3.77
N GLY A 69 -6.92 11.71 -2.55
CA GLY A 69 -6.11 12.46 -1.59
C GLY A 69 -4.60 12.31 -1.78
N ARG A 70 -4.13 11.48 -2.72
CA ARG A 70 -2.70 11.13 -2.85
C ARG A 70 -1.73 12.33 -2.86
N PRO A 71 -2.02 13.44 -3.55
CA PRO A 71 -1.11 14.58 -3.57
C PRO A 71 -0.82 15.21 -2.21
N LYS A 72 -1.71 14.98 -1.22
CA LYS A 72 -1.59 15.48 0.16
C LYS A 72 -0.99 14.47 1.13
N ARG A 73 -0.75 13.22 0.68
CA ARG A 73 -0.16 12.17 1.52
C ARG A 73 1.32 12.47 1.74
N ASP A 74 1.81 12.11 2.92
CA ASP A 74 3.16 12.35 3.40
C ASP A 74 4.12 11.17 3.15
N MET A 75 3.58 9.99 2.87
CA MET A 75 4.35 8.77 2.61
C MET A 75 3.69 7.89 1.54
N ILE A 76 4.51 7.19 0.75
CA ILE A 76 4.08 6.14 -0.16
C ILE A 76 4.71 4.82 0.29
N PHE A 77 3.89 3.78 0.43
CA PHE A 77 4.33 2.42 0.66
C PHE A 77 4.39 1.67 -0.67
N ARG A 78 5.45 0.89 -0.88
CA ARG A 78 5.61 0.05 -2.07
C ARG A 78 5.89 -1.38 -1.67
N ILE A 79 5.00 -2.28 -2.08
CA ILE A 79 5.09 -3.72 -1.85
C ILE A 79 5.56 -4.41 -3.12
N THR A 80 6.61 -5.21 -2.99
CA THR A 80 6.98 -6.25 -3.96
C THR A 80 6.50 -7.59 -3.42
N LEU A 81 5.72 -8.31 -4.22
CA LEU A 81 5.20 -9.64 -3.87
C LEU A 81 6.19 -10.74 -4.29
N HIS A 82 6.10 -11.92 -3.66
CA HIS A 82 6.82 -13.10 -4.12
C HIS A 82 6.30 -13.59 -5.48
N LYS A 83 4.98 -13.51 -5.67
CA LYS A 83 4.30 -13.90 -6.92
C LYS A 83 3.70 -12.68 -7.61
N GLY A 84 3.86 -12.64 -8.93
CA GLY A 84 3.34 -11.58 -9.79
C GLY A 84 4.41 -10.58 -10.22
N TRP A 85 4.16 -9.94 -11.36
CA TRP A 85 5.11 -9.02 -11.99
C TRP A 85 4.95 -7.57 -11.50
N CYS A 86 3.78 -7.21 -10.99
CA CYS A 86 3.42 -5.85 -10.62
C CYS A 86 3.58 -5.60 -9.12
N ARG A 87 4.23 -4.50 -8.76
CA ARG A 87 4.34 -3.96 -7.39
C ARG A 87 3.06 -3.23 -7.03
N ILE A 88 2.75 -3.18 -5.74
CA ILE A 88 1.62 -2.41 -5.22
C ILE A 88 2.16 -1.15 -4.54
N GLY A 89 1.88 0.00 -5.13
CA GLY A 89 2.09 1.30 -4.51
C GLY A 89 0.81 1.74 -3.82
N PHE A 90 0.87 2.11 -2.54
CA PHE A 90 -0.32 2.57 -1.83
C PHE A 90 0.01 3.64 -0.79
N THR A 91 -1.06 4.28 -0.31
CA THR A 91 -1.05 5.35 0.67
C THR A 91 -2.09 5.05 1.72
N VAL A 92 -1.95 5.71 2.88
CA VAL A 92 -2.84 5.57 4.04
C VAL A 92 -3.10 6.96 4.62
N GLU A 93 -4.13 7.08 5.46
CA GLU A 93 -4.46 8.35 6.11
C GLU A 93 -3.52 8.69 7.26
N ASP A 94 -2.96 7.69 7.94
CA ASP A 94 -1.98 7.84 9.03
C ASP A 94 -0.74 6.96 8.76
N SER A 95 0.28 7.58 8.16
CA SER A 95 1.51 6.90 7.76
C SER A 95 2.35 6.48 8.98
N ALA A 96 2.29 7.21 10.08
CA ALA A 96 3.06 6.95 11.29
C ALA A 96 2.57 5.68 11.98
N ALA A 97 1.25 5.53 12.13
CA ALA A 97 0.65 4.31 12.69
C ALA A 97 1.00 3.07 11.86
N VAL A 98 0.89 3.16 10.54
CA VAL A 98 1.18 2.02 9.64
C VAL A 98 2.66 1.68 9.61
N THR A 99 3.54 2.68 9.63
CA THR A 99 5.00 2.47 9.73
C THR A 99 5.34 1.74 11.02
N ALA A 100 4.79 2.16 12.17
CA ALA A 100 5.03 1.50 13.46
C ALA A 100 4.59 0.03 13.46
N ILE A 101 3.46 -0.28 12.81
CA ILE A 101 2.98 -1.67 12.65
C ILE A 101 3.97 -2.50 11.83
N PHE A 102 4.39 -1.98 10.66
CA PHE A 102 5.29 -2.71 9.76
C PHE A 102 6.72 -2.83 10.31
N GLU A 103 7.21 -1.85 11.06
CA GLU A 103 8.47 -1.95 11.81
C GLU A 103 8.38 -3.05 12.88
N LYS A 104 7.28 -3.10 13.66
CA LYS A 104 7.05 -4.15 14.66
C LYS A 104 7.04 -5.55 14.04
N TRP A 105 6.53 -5.67 12.82
CA TRP A 105 6.52 -6.93 12.06
C TRP A 105 7.80 -7.19 11.27
N LYS A 106 8.80 -6.31 11.37
CA LYS A 106 10.07 -6.39 10.63
C LYS A 106 9.89 -6.45 9.11
N LEU A 107 8.83 -5.83 8.59
CA LEU A 107 8.58 -5.72 7.15
C LEU A 107 9.32 -4.53 6.52
N ILE A 108 9.65 -3.52 7.33
CA ILE A 108 10.50 -2.40 6.96
C ILE A 108 11.80 -2.55 7.75
N SER A 109 12.93 -2.56 7.05
CA SER A 109 14.24 -2.42 7.68
C SER A 109 14.62 -0.94 7.70
N LYS A 110 15.00 -0.42 8.86
CA LYS A 110 15.70 0.87 8.97
C LYS A 110 17.09 0.79 8.35
#